data_AF-A0A935Q7M9-F1
#
_entry.id   AF-A0A935Q7M9-F1
#
_cell.length_a   1.000
_cell.length_b   1.000
_cell.length_c   1.000
_cell.angle_alpha   90.00
_cell.angle_beta   90.00
_cell.angle_gamma   90.00
#
_symmetry.space_group_name_H-M   'P 1'
#
loop_
_entity.id
_entity.type
_entity.pdbx_description
1 polymer ?
#
loop_
_entity_poly.entity_id
_entity_poly.type
_entity_poly.pdbx_seq_one_letter_code
_entity_poly.pdbx_strand_id
1 'polypeptide(L)'
;MSSHKKLICFIGLLLLPGFSGWGQTDSIKKYRYQFSISRSSAEKSFLQKDVTKGNADTTDAIVRGYVHDYNNNPVMAASIVFYTQKDSLKKGCYSDSLGLFNLSLSAGTYKMKITSTGFTPFIINQFQTGIGEIRELEFKLGMLSGTSTYLIESEKKLSKKELKKLKEKYQSEN
;
A
#
# COMPACT_ATOMS: atom_id res chain seq x y z
N MET A 1 -20.42 10.00 -11.32
CA MET A 1 -20.17 10.98 -10.24
C MET A 1 -20.44 10.31 -8.90
N SER A 2 -19.41 9.72 -8.27
CA SER A 2 -19.57 9.01 -7.01
C SER A 2 -19.27 9.95 -5.84
N SER A 3 -20.23 10.01 -4.91
CA SER A 3 -20.27 10.88 -3.75
C SER A 3 -19.18 10.51 -2.73
N HIS A 4 -18.24 11.41 -2.47
CA HIS A 4 -17.24 11.25 -1.41
C HIS A 4 -17.91 11.33 -0.03
N LYS A 5 -18.08 10.18 0.62
CA LYS A 5 -18.55 10.10 2.01
C LYS A 5 -17.49 10.64 2.97
N LYS A 6 -17.84 11.73 3.66
CA LYS A 6 -17.08 12.33 4.77
C LYS A 6 -16.93 11.30 5.90
N LEU A 7 -15.70 10.98 6.28
CA LEU A 7 -15.42 10.11 7.43
C LEU A 7 -15.41 10.94 8.72
N ILE A 8 -16.33 10.59 9.62
CA ILE A 8 -16.45 11.10 11.00
C ILE A 8 -15.37 10.41 11.83
N CYS A 9 -14.51 11.17 12.51
CA CYS A 9 -13.55 10.63 13.46
C CYS A 9 -13.79 11.29 14.83
N PHE A 10 -14.05 10.45 15.84
CA PHE A 10 -14.29 10.82 17.22
C PHE A 10 -13.05 11.45 17.86
N ILE A 11 -13.25 12.58 18.56
CA ILE A 11 -12.24 13.24 19.39
C ILE A 11 -12.37 12.64 20.79
N GLY A 12 -11.44 11.75 21.16
CA GLY A 12 -11.25 11.36 22.56
C GLY A 12 -10.36 12.38 23.25
N LEU A 13 -10.94 13.33 23.98
CA LEU A 13 -10.20 14.26 24.83
C LEU A 13 -9.83 13.54 26.14
N LEU A 14 -8.67 12.90 26.20
CA LEU A 14 -8.13 12.36 27.46
C LEU A 14 -7.29 13.44 28.15
N LEU A 15 -7.90 14.15 29.11
CA LEU A 15 -7.19 14.99 30.07
C LEU A 15 -6.72 14.08 31.20
N LEU A 16 -5.43 13.70 31.21
CA LEU A 16 -4.85 13.02 32.37
C LEU A 16 -4.35 14.09 33.37
N PRO A 17 -4.78 14.06 34.65
CA PRO A 17 -4.22 14.92 35.69
C PRO A 17 -2.81 14.47 36.06
N GLY A 18 -1.85 15.40 36.05
CA GLY A 18 -0.47 15.18 36.47
C GLY A 18 -0.33 15.23 38.00
N PHE A 19 0.41 14.25 38.52
CA PHE A 19 0.82 14.03 39.92
C PHE A 19 1.54 15.25 40.52
N SER A 20 1.20 15.61 41.76
CA SER A 20 1.83 16.72 42.52
C SER A 20 3.04 16.24 43.31
N GLY A 21 4.23 16.75 43.00
CA GLY A 21 5.45 16.65 43.80
C GLY A 21 6.04 18.04 44.01
N TRP A 22 6.40 18.36 45.26
CA TRP A 22 6.88 19.66 45.70
C TRP A 22 8.26 20.00 45.11
N GLY A 23 8.34 21.15 44.45
CA GLY A 23 9.56 21.72 43.87
C GLY A 23 9.14 22.80 42.88
N GLN A 24 9.48 24.06 43.18
CA GLN A 24 9.17 25.20 42.34
C GLN A 24 9.92 25.07 41.01
N THR A 25 9.22 24.51 40.03
CA THR A 25 9.56 24.54 38.61
C THR A 25 8.33 25.13 37.93
N ASP A 26 8.51 26.17 37.12
CA ASP A 26 7.43 26.74 36.33
C ASP A 26 6.76 25.61 35.55
N SER A 27 5.57 25.21 36.00
CA SER A 27 4.82 24.13 35.37
C SER A 27 4.21 24.68 34.09
N ILE A 28 5.04 24.81 33.05
CA ILE A 28 4.58 25.13 31.70
C ILE A 28 3.54 24.08 31.34
N LYS A 29 2.29 24.50 31.27
CA LYS A 29 1.17 23.61 30.99
C LYS A 29 1.29 23.10 29.56
N LYS A 30 1.80 21.88 29.41
CA LYS A 30 1.91 21.21 28.11
C LYS A 30 0.56 20.61 27.73
N TYR A 31 0.11 20.92 26.52
CA TYR A 31 -1.07 20.37 25.88
C TYR A 31 -0.63 19.30 24.90
N ARG A 32 -1.28 18.14 24.94
CA ARG A 32 -1.12 17.10 23.92
C ARG A 32 -2.38 16.98 23.08
N TYR A 33 -2.21 16.95 21.78
CA TYR A 33 -3.26 16.72 20.82
C TYR A 33 -2.96 15.45 20.05
N GLN A 34 -3.95 14.58 19.96
CA GLN A 34 -3.88 13.39 19.11
C GLN A 34 -4.96 13.51 18.04
N PHE A 35 -4.57 13.32 16.79
CA PHE A 35 -5.53 13.04 15.73
C PHE A 35 -5.03 11.93 14.83
N SER A 36 -5.99 11.11 14.42
CA SER A 36 -5.77 9.99 13.53
C SER A 36 -6.26 10.37 12.14
N ILE A 37 -5.38 10.22 11.15
CA ILE A 37 -5.72 10.35 9.74
C ILE A 37 -5.81 8.93 9.19
N SER A 38 -7.03 8.48 8.94
CA SER A 38 -7.29 7.23 8.24
C SER A 38 -7.30 7.50 6.74
N ARG A 39 -6.45 6.80 5.97
CA ARG A 39 -6.62 6.72 4.52
C ARG A 39 -7.87 5.87 4.26
N SER A 40 -8.93 6.50 3.75
CA SER A 40 -10.23 5.85 3.60
C SER A 40 -10.19 4.86 2.43
N SER A 41 -10.46 3.59 2.75
CA SER A 41 -10.47 2.39 1.92
C SER A 41 -9.13 1.99 1.32
N ALA A 42 -8.69 0.77 1.65
CA ALA A 42 -7.62 0.11 0.93
C ALA A 42 -8.05 0.04 -0.53
N GLU A 43 -7.27 0.66 -1.41
CA GLU A 43 -7.51 0.51 -2.83
C GLU A 43 -7.24 -0.96 -3.18
N LYS A 44 -8.12 -1.55 -3.96
CA LYS A 44 -8.00 -2.95 -4.36
C LYS A 44 -6.99 -3.03 -5.49
N SER A 45 -5.96 -3.84 -5.32
CA SER A 45 -5.05 -4.15 -6.42
C SER A 45 -5.74 -4.98 -7.51
N PHE A 46 -5.42 -4.73 -8.77
CA PHE A 46 -6.02 -5.42 -9.91
C PHE A 46 -5.05 -5.59 -11.09
N LEU A 47 -5.35 -6.57 -11.94
CA LEU A 47 -4.70 -6.81 -13.22
C LEU A 47 -5.35 -5.90 -14.26
N GLN A 48 -4.62 -4.89 -14.70
CA GLN A 48 -5.05 -3.89 -15.67
C GLN A 48 -5.04 -4.44 -17.10
N LYS A 49 -4.06 -5.29 -17.41
CA LYS A 49 -3.85 -5.86 -18.75
C LYS A 49 -3.24 -7.25 -18.67
N ASP A 50 -3.75 -8.17 -19.48
CA ASP A 50 -3.20 -9.50 -19.69
C ASP A 50 -3.26 -9.83 -21.18
N VAL A 51 -2.09 -9.91 -21.84
CA VAL A 51 -2.00 -10.15 -23.29
C VAL A 51 -0.97 -11.21 -23.61
N THR A 52 -1.38 -12.25 -24.34
CA THR A 52 -0.46 -13.18 -25.00
C THR A 52 0.09 -12.53 -26.28
N LYS A 53 1.41 -12.39 -26.37
CA LYS A 53 2.11 -11.75 -27.50
C LYS A 53 2.61 -12.74 -28.56
N GLY A 54 2.48 -14.03 -28.31
CA GLY A 54 2.91 -15.11 -29.20
C GLY A 54 3.66 -16.18 -28.44
N ASN A 55 4.52 -16.91 -29.15
CA ASN A 55 5.33 -17.98 -28.60
C ASN A 55 6.82 -17.73 -28.93
N ALA A 56 7.67 -17.93 -27.93
CA ALA A 56 9.11 -17.99 -28.06
C ALA A 56 9.54 -19.41 -28.45
N ASP A 57 10.73 -19.52 -29.05
CA ASP A 57 11.35 -20.81 -29.39
C ASP A 57 12.00 -21.44 -28.14
N THR A 58 11.16 -21.77 -27.16
CA THR A 58 11.53 -22.39 -25.89
C THR A 58 10.34 -23.15 -25.31
N THR A 59 10.60 -24.07 -24.39
CA THR A 59 9.55 -24.79 -23.67
C THR A 59 8.95 -23.99 -22.52
N ASP A 60 9.69 -22.99 -22.01
CA ASP A 60 9.24 -22.14 -20.91
C ASP A 60 8.45 -20.93 -21.44
N ALA A 61 7.36 -20.59 -20.76
CA ALA A 61 6.67 -19.33 -20.96
C ALA A 61 7.51 -18.17 -20.43
N ILE A 62 7.45 -17.03 -21.12
CA ILE A 62 8.07 -15.76 -20.71
C ILE A 62 6.96 -14.86 -20.19
N VAL A 63 6.98 -14.57 -18.89
CA VAL A 63 6.03 -13.65 -18.25
C VAL A 63 6.75 -12.36 -17.88
N ARG A 64 6.33 -11.26 -18.47
CA ARG A 64 6.92 -9.94 -18.24
C ARG A 64 5.83 -8.88 -18.07
N GLY A 65 6.19 -7.75 -17.50
CA GLY A 65 5.20 -6.71 -17.29
C GLY A 65 5.66 -5.57 -16.42
N TYR A 66 4.68 -4.78 -15.99
CA TYR A 66 4.88 -3.59 -15.18
C TYR A 66 3.95 -3.59 -13.97
N VAL A 67 4.43 -3.04 -12.86
CA VAL A 67 3.68 -2.85 -11.62
C VAL A 67 3.68 -1.36 -11.29
N HIS A 68 2.48 -0.76 -11.27
CA HIS A 68 2.28 0.66 -10.95
C HIS A 68 1.24 0.85 -9.85
N ASP A 69 1.25 2.00 -9.21
CA ASP A 69 0.15 2.45 -8.35
C ASP A 69 -0.99 3.09 -9.17
N TYR A 70 -2.03 3.57 -8.48
CA TYR A 70 -3.15 4.28 -9.09
C TYR A 70 -2.79 5.64 -9.71
N ASN A 71 -1.67 6.24 -9.28
CA ASN A 71 -1.14 7.49 -9.82
C ASN A 71 -0.17 7.25 -11.00
N ASN A 72 -0.04 6.01 -11.47
CA ASN A 72 0.91 5.57 -12.49
C ASN A 72 2.39 5.65 -12.09
N ASN A 73 2.69 5.79 -10.80
CA ASN A 73 4.08 5.69 -10.34
C ASN A 73 4.53 4.22 -10.38
N PRO A 74 5.77 3.94 -10.81
CA PRO A 74 6.33 2.59 -10.75
C PRO A 74 6.46 2.10 -9.31
N VAL A 75 6.01 0.87 -9.06
CA VAL A 75 6.22 0.21 -7.77
C VAL A 75 7.47 -0.63 -7.87
N MET A 76 8.57 -0.11 -7.31
CA MET A 76 9.84 -0.81 -7.21
C MET A 76 9.78 -1.91 -6.15
N ALA A 77 10.57 -2.98 -6.37
CA ALA A 77 10.77 -4.07 -5.43
C ALA A 77 9.47 -4.78 -5.01
N ALA A 78 8.42 -4.73 -5.85
CA ALA A 78 7.25 -5.57 -5.67
C ALA A 78 7.66 -7.03 -5.87
N SER A 79 7.34 -7.90 -4.91
CA SER A 79 7.60 -9.34 -4.99
C SER A 79 6.50 -10.00 -5.81
N ILE A 80 6.87 -10.62 -6.94
CA ILE A 80 5.98 -11.38 -7.81
C ILE A 80 6.35 -12.86 -7.65
N VAL A 81 5.41 -13.65 -7.11
CA VAL A 81 5.65 -15.06 -6.80
C VAL A 81 4.56 -15.94 -7.40
N PHE A 82 4.98 -17.00 -8.07
CA PHE A 82 4.16 -18.05 -8.63
C PHE A 82 4.34 -19.33 -7.81
N TYR A 83 3.22 -19.94 -7.41
CA TYR A 83 3.17 -21.19 -6.67
C TYR A 83 2.53 -22.26 -7.54
N THR A 84 3.19 -23.40 -7.73
CA THR A 84 2.55 -24.58 -8.31
C THR A 84 1.54 -25.16 -7.32
N GLN A 85 0.46 -25.78 -7.82
CA GLN A 85 -0.54 -26.41 -6.94
C GLN A 85 -0.01 -27.66 -6.22
N LYS A 86 1.06 -28.27 -6.74
CA LYS A 86 1.53 -29.60 -6.30
C LYS A 86 2.73 -29.55 -5.34
N ASP A 87 3.71 -28.69 -5.59
CA ASP A 87 5.05 -28.85 -5.01
C ASP A 87 5.52 -27.69 -4.13
N SER A 88 4.66 -26.73 -3.83
CA SER A 88 5.05 -25.48 -3.13
C SER A 88 6.21 -24.73 -3.79
N LEU A 89 6.55 -25.09 -5.05
CA LEU A 89 7.70 -24.57 -5.76
C LEU A 89 7.40 -23.11 -6.09
N LYS A 90 8.24 -22.23 -5.55
CA LYS A 90 8.13 -20.78 -5.69
C LYS A 90 9.10 -20.36 -6.76
N LYS A 91 8.57 -19.89 -7.88
CA LYS A 91 9.38 -19.11 -8.83
C LYS A 91 8.91 -17.67 -8.74
N GLY A 92 9.85 -16.74 -8.66
CA GLY A 92 9.50 -15.35 -8.44
C GLY A 92 10.63 -14.40 -8.82
N CYS A 93 10.26 -13.14 -8.91
CA CYS A 93 11.15 -12.04 -9.21
C CYS A 93 10.70 -10.79 -8.44
N TYR A 94 11.48 -9.73 -8.56
CA TYR A 94 11.11 -8.41 -8.07
C TYR A 94 10.98 -7.45 -9.25
N SER A 95 10.08 -6.47 -9.14
CA SER A 95 10.09 -5.35 -10.05
C SER A 95 11.30 -4.44 -9.82
N ASP A 96 11.86 -3.88 -10.88
CA ASP A 96 12.98 -2.93 -10.83
C ASP A 96 12.51 -1.50 -10.50
N SER A 97 13.40 -0.51 -10.61
CA SER A 97 13.11 0.91 -10.34
C SER A 97 12.08 1.53 -11.29
N LEU A 98 11.86 0.93 -12.46
CA LEU A 98 10.84 1.33 -13.43
C LEU A 98 9.54 0.53 -13.26
N GLY A 99 9.46 -0.33 -12.24
CA GLY A 99 8.31 -1.20 -12.00
C GLY A 99 8.27 -2.40 -12.95
N LEU A 100 9.32 -2.63 -13.74
CA LEU A 100 9.42 -3.69 -14.73
C LEU A 100 9.78 -5.03 -14.08
N PHE A 101 9.20 -6.12 -14.56
CA PHE A 101 9.60 -7.47 -14.18
C PHE A 101 9.63 -8.40 -15.39
N ASN A 102 10.44 -9.46 -15.29
CA ASN A 102 10.56 -10.51 -16.30
C ASN A 102 10.96 -11.83 -15.64
N LEU A 103 10.26 -12.91 -15.98
CA LEU A 103 10.49 -14.24 -15.42
C LEU A 103 10.07 -15.34 -16.41
N SER A 104 10.85 -16.41 -16.50
CA SER A 104 10.44 -17.62 -17.22
C SER A 104 9.73 -18.62 -16.31
N LEU A 105 8.63 -19.22 -16.75
CA LEU A 105 7.88 -20.25 -16.04
C LEU A 105 7.64 -21.45 -16.97
N SER A 106 7.74 -22.66 -16.45
CA SER A 106 7.31 -23.83 -17.24
C SER A 106 5.80 -23.75 -17.52
N ALA A 107 5.34 -24.38 -18.60
CA ALA A 107 3.92 -24.44 -18.90
C ALA A 107 3.14 -25.11 -17.75
N GLY A 108 2.00 -24.54 -17.35
CA GLY A 108 1.21 -25.07 -16.25
C GLY A 108 0.21 -24.09 -15.64
N THR A 109 -0.36 -24.50 -14.51
CA THR A 109 -1.29 -23.67 -13.72
C THR A 109 -0.66 -23.28 -12.39
N TYR A 110 -0.71 -21.99 -12.08
CA TYR A 110 -0.08 -21.38 -10.93
C TYR A 110 -1.08 -20.57 -10.11
N LYS A 111 -0.82 -20.44 -8.82
CA LYS A 111 -1.29 -19.30 -8.05
C LYS A 111 -0.24 -18.19 -8.14
N MET A 112 -0.64 -16.99 -8.54
CA MET A 112 0.24 -15.83 -8.59
C MET A 112 -0.10 -14.89 -7.43
N LYS A 113 0.93 -14.34 -6.77
CA LYS A 113 0.81 -13.35 -5.70
C LYS A 113 1.78 -12.21 -5.96
N ILE A 114 1.28 -10.98 -5.84
CA ILE A 114 2.09 -9.76 -5.89
C ILE A 114 1.94 -9.03 -4.56
N THR A 115 3.06 -8.68 -3.95
CA THR A 115 3.12 -7.92 -2.69
C THR A 115 4.16 -6.84 -2.74
N SER A 116 3.84 -5.68 -2.17
CA SER A 116 4.80 -4.61 -1.90
C SER A 116 4.43 -3.91 -0.61
N THR A 117 5.40 -3.37 0.11
CA THR A 117 5.19 -2.66 1.37
C THR A 117 4.32 -1.42 1.13
N GLY A 118 3.27 -1.27 1.93
CA GLY A 118 2.32 -0.16 1.79
C GLY A 118 1.23 -0.38 0.72
N PHE A 119 1.23 -1.52 0.03
CA PHE A 119 0.23 -1.88 -0.98
C PHE A 119 -0.59 -3.12 -0.62
N THR A 120 -1.86 -3.11 -1.03
CA THR A 120 -2.77 -4.24 -0.90
C THR A 120 -2.25 -5.39 -1.77
N PRO A 121 -2.13 -6.62 -1.24
CA PRO A 121 -1.71 -7.77 -2.04
C PRO A 121 -2.65 -8.05 -3.21
N PHE A 122 -2.10 -8.45 -4.35
CA PHE A 122 -2.86 -8.99 -5.48
C PHE A 122 -2.67 -10.50 -5.58
N ILE A 123 -3.75 -11.26 -5.80
CA ILE A 123 -3.72 -12.72 -5.87
C ILE A 123 -4.59 -13.20 -7.03
N ILE A 124 -4.04 -14.10 -7.86
CA ILE A 124 -4.77 -14.91 -8.84
C ILE A 124 -4.56 -16.37 -8.49
N ASN A 125 -5.64 -17.15 -8.36
CA ASN A 125 -5.56 -18.56 -7.97
C ASN A 125 -5.31 -19.50 -9.15
N GLN A 126 -5.60 -19.07 -10.37
CA GLN A 126 -5.48 -19.86 -11.60
C GLN A 126 -4.87 -19.01 -12.72
N PHE A 127 -3.55 -18.82 -12.65
CA PHE A 127 -2.76 -18.23 -13.72
C PHE A 127 -2.21 -19.35 -14.59
N GLN A 128 -2.55 -19.38 -15.87
CA GLN A 128 -2.17 -20.43 -16.81
C GLN A 128 -1.12 -19.94 -17.80
N THR A 129 -0.12 -20.77 -18.05
CA THR A 129 0.91 -20.56 -19.07
C THR A 129 1.00 -21.76 -20.01
N GLY A 130 1.10 -21.49 -21.30
CA GLY A 130 1.38 -22.46 -22.36
C GLY A 130 2.87 -22.60 -22.68
N ILE A 131 3.20 -23.61 -23.50
CA ILE A 131 4.58 -23.88 -23.93
C ILE A 131 5.08 -22.71 -24.80
N GLY A 132 6.22 -22.14 -24.40
CA GLY A 132 6.83 -21.00 -25.07
C GLY A 132 6.02 -19.70 -25.02
N GLU A 133 4.89 -19.65 -24.30
CA GLU A 133 3.97 -18.51 -24.33
C GLU A 133 4.65 -17.22 -23.84
N ILE A 134 4.53 -16.12 -24.60
CA ILE A 134 4.97 -14.79 -24.15
C ILE A 134 3.75 -14.05 -23.62
N ARG A 135 3.73 -13.76 -22.31
CA ARG A 135 2.67 -13.01 -21.62
C ARG A 135 3.16 -11.65 -21.16
N GLU A 136 2.40 -10.62 -21.49
CA GLU A 136 2.62 -9.24 -21.05
C GLU A 136 1.51 -8.82 -20.09
N LEU A 137 1.90 -8.49 -18.86
CA LEU A 137 0.97 -8.16 -17.77
C LEU A 137 1.15 -6.71 -17.30
N GLU A 138 0.07 -6.07 -16.89
CA GLU A 138 0.10 -4.77 -16.23
C GLU A 138 -0.71 -4.82 -14.94
N PHE A 139 -0.09 -4.44 -13.82
CA PHE A 139 -0.74 -4.44 -12.51
C PHE A 139 -0.89 -3.04 -11.96
N LYS A 140 -2.05 -2.81 -11.34
CA LYS A 140 -2.34 -1.63 -10.52
C LYS A 140 -2.43 -2.06 -9.06
N LEU A 141 -1.47 -1.63 -8.25
CA LEU A 141 -1.50 -1.88 -6.82
C LEU A 141 -2.17 -0.73 -6.09
N GLY A 142 -3.18 -1.07 -5.30
CA GLY A 142 -3.83 -0.11 -4.42
C GLY A 142 -3.10 0.02 -3.09
N MET A 143 -3.12 1.21 -2.49
CA MET A 143 -2.49 1.41 -1.19
C MET A 143 -3.24 0.67 -0.07
N LEU A 144 -2.49 0.09 0.86
CA LEU A 144 -3.04 -0.44 2.11
C LEU A 144 -3.63 0.74 2.91
N SER A 145 -4.88 0.62 3.35
CA SER A 145 -5.45 1.60 4.28
C SER A 145 -4.72 1.54 5.61
N GLY A 146 -4.13 2.66 6.00
CA GLY A 146 -3.49 2.85 7.30
C GLY A 146 -4.15 4.00 8.05
N THR A 147 -3.97 3.99 9.37
CA THR A 147 -4.26 5.14 10.21
C THR A 147 -2.95 5.69 10.74
N SER A 148 -2.58 6.89 10.30
CA SER A 148 -1.45 7.62 10.87
C SER A 148 -1.95 8.39 12.09
N THR A 149 -1.34 8.15 13.25
CA THR A 149 -1.64 8.90 14.48
C THR A 149 -0.56 9.93 14.70
N TYR A 150 -0.96 11.20 14.78
CA TYR A 150 -0.07 12.32 15.07
C TYR A 150 -0.25 12.73 16.52
N LEU A 151 0.87 12.83 17.25
CA LEU A 151 0.93 13.39 18.59
C LEU A 151 1.59 14.77 18.50
N ILE A 152 0.85 15.82 18.84
CA ILE A 152 1.36 17.19 18.86
C ILE A 152 1.42 17.65 20.31
N GLU A 153 2.62 18.00 20.76
CA GLU A 153 2.83 18.68 22.03
C GLU A 153 2.92 20.18 21.80
N SER A 154 2.25 20.96 22.65
CA SER A 154 2.24 22.43 22.57
C SER A 154 2.24 23.01 23.97
N GLU A 155 3.00 24.08 24.19
CA GLU A 155 3.01 24.82 25.46
C GLU A 155 1.82 25.77 25.59
N LYS A 156 1.12 26.01 24.47
CA LYS A 156 -0.09 26.83 24.40
C LYS A 156 -1.30 25.99 23.97
N LYS A 157 -2.46 26.31 24.54
CA LYS A 157 -3.74 25.74 24.09
C LYS A 157 -4.03 26.20 22.67
N LEU A 158 -4.06 25.25 21.74
CA LEU A 158 -4.47 25.47 20.36
C LEU A 158 -5.99 25.63 20.25
N SER A 159 -6.41 26.58 19.42
CA SER A 159 -7.80 26.80 19.03
C SER A 159 -8.28 25.72 18.06
N LYS A 160 -9.61 25.56 17.96
CA LYS A 160 -10.22 24.65 16.97
C LYS A 160 -9.79 24.96 15.53
N LYS A 161 -9.56 26.24 15.20
CA LYS A 161 -9.13 26.68 13.86
C LYS A 161 -7.68 26.26 13.58
N GLU A 162 -6.79 26.39 14.56
CA GLU A 162 -5.39 25.95 14.44
C GLU A 162 -5.29 24.43 14.33
N LEU A 163 -6.05 23.70 15.15
CA LEU A 163 -6.12 22.23 15.06
C LEU A 163 -6.66 21.77 13.70
N LYS A 164 -7.65 22.48 13.14
CA LYS A 164 -8.17 22.21 11.80
C LYS A 164 -7.11 22.43 10.72
N LYS A 165 -6.39 23.56 10.74
CA LYS A 165 -5.30 23.86 9.80
C LYS A 165 -4.17 22.83 9.88
N LEU A 166 -3.80 22.42 11.09
CA LEU A 166 -2.80 21.37 11.29
C LEU A 166 -3.26 20.06 10.66
N LYS A 167 -4.51 19.65 10.91
CA LYS A 167 -5.07 18.45 10.30
C LYS A 167 -5.05 18.51 8.77
N GLU A 168 -5.48 19.63 8.19
CA GLU A 168 -5.47 19.84 6.73
C GLU A 168 -4.05 19.76 6.14
N LYS A 169 -3.07 20.37 6.82
CA LYS A 169 -1.64 20.28 6.44
C LYS A 169 -1.17 18.82 6.37
N TYR A 170 -1.39 18.04 7.43
CA TYR A 170 -0.97 16.63 7.47
C TYR A 170 -1.78 15.72 6.54
N GLN A 171 -2.96 16.15 6.10
CA GLN A 171 -3.73 15.48 5.05
C GLN A 171 -3.20 15.76 3.64
N SER A 172 -2.57 16.92 3.39
CA SER A 172 -2.01 17.30 2.08
C SER A 172 -0.57 16.82 1.84
N GLU A 173 0.15 16.42 2.89
CA GLU A 173 1.52 15.87 2.81
C GLU A 173 1.55 14.35 2.54
N ASN A 174 0.37 13.72 2.36
CA ASN A 174 0.15 12.28 2.22
C ASN A 174 -0.72 11.95 1.03
#